data_AF-A0A4V6PE01-F1
#
_entry.id   AF-A0A4V6PE01-F1
#
_cell.length_a   1.000
_cell.length_b   1.000
_cell.length_c   1.000
_cell.angle_alpha   90.00
_cell.angle_beta   90.00
_cell.angle_gamma   90.00
#
_symmetry.space_group_name_H-M   'P 1'
#
loop_
_entity.id
_entity.type
_entity.pdbx_description
1 polymer ?
#
loop_
_entity_poly.entity_id
_entity_poly.type
_entity_poly.pdbx_seq_one_letter_code
_entity_poly.pdbx_strand_id
1 'polypeptide(L)' 'MNLHARVFRTADHWYADLDDGLFPQPDNPLWCGSYPSQSSALAAVCTLIAELADQKNAIHHPIARHASVITAPIR' A
#
# COMPACT_ATOMS: atom_id res chain seq x y z
N MET A 1 3.05 -5.90 -13.25
CA MET A 1 2.09 -6.10 -12.15
C MET A 1 1.21 -4.88 -12.11
N ASN A 2 -0.06 -5.04 -12.46
CA ASN A 2 -1.04 -3.97 -12.47
C ASN A 2 -1.91 -4.18 -11.24
N LEU A 3 -2.03 -3.16 -10.38
CA LEU A 3 -2.92 -3.21 -9.23
C LEU A 3 -4.20 -2.46 -9.62
N HIS A 4 -5.33 -3.10 -9.39
CA HIS A 4 -6.66 -2.57 -9.66
C HIS A 4 -7.31 -2.22 -8.33
N ALA A 5 -7.62 -0.93 -8.17
CA ALA A 5 -8.43 -0.43 -7.07
C ALA A 5 -9.92 -0.65 -7.39
N ARG A 6 -10.64 -1.24 -6.44
CA ARG A 6 -12.10 -1.34 -6.51
C ARG A 6 -12.71 -0.59 -5.33
N VAL A 7 -13.60 0.34 -5.66
CA VAL A 7 -14.41 1.08 -4.68
C VAL A 7 -15.87 0.86 -5.05
N PHE A 8 -16.65 0.33 -4.11
CA PHE A 8 -18.06 0.01 -4.33
C PHE A 8 -18.87 0.25 -3.06
N ARG A 9 -20.19 0.37 -3.21
CA ARG A 9 -21.11 0.57 -2.09
C ARG A 9 -22.07 -0.61 -2.00
N THR A 10 -22.22 -1.17 -0.81
CA THR A 10 -23.31 -2.11 -0.48
C THR A 10 -24.00 -1.63 0.80
N ALA A 11 -25.34 -1.68 0.80
CA ALA A 11 -26.17 -1.03 1.82
C ALA A 11 -25.71 0.44 2.06
N ASP A 12 -25.20 0.73 3.25
CA ASP A 12 -24.83 2.07 3.68
C ASP A 12 -23.32 2.28 3.88
N HIS A 13 -22.50 1.32 3.45
CA HIS A 13 -21.06 1.39 3.59
C HIS A 13 -20.35 1.41 2.24
N TRP A 14 -19.27 2.18 2.18
CA TRP A 14 -18.31 2.15 1.08
C TRP A 14 -17.22 1.15 1.40
N TYR A 15 -16.89 0.30 0.45
CA TYR A 15 -15.87 -0.73 0.56
C TYR A 15 -14.78 -0.45 -0.44
N ALA A 16 -13.57 -0.84 -0.07
CA ALA A 16 -12.38 -0.58 -0.85
C ALA A 16 -11.41 -1.76 -0.73
N ASP A 17 -10.94 -2.25 -1.87
CA ASP A 17 -9.94 -3.33 -1.96
C ASP A 17 -8.99 -3.14 -3.14
N LEU A 18 -7.87 -3.86 -3.10
CA LEU A 18 -6.90 -4.00 -4.19
C LEU A 18 -6.87 -5.44 -4.70
N ASP A 19 -6.87 -5.56 -6.02
CA ASP A 19 -6.80 -6.82 -6.77
C ASP A 19 -5.71 -6.74 -7.85
N ASP A 20 -5.12 -7.88 -8.26
CA ASP A 20 -4.10 -7.91 -9.32
C ASP A 20 -4.69 -7.96 -10.74
N GLY A 21 -6.03 -8.04 -10.84
CA GLY A 21 -6.80 -8.01 -12.08
C GLY A 21 -6.68 -9.29 -12.93
N LEU A 22 -5.81 -10.23 -12.57
CA LEU A 22 -5.65 -11.52 -13.24
C LEU A 22 -6.48 -12.61 -12.54
N PHE A 23 -6.56 -12.54 -11.22
CA PHE A 23 -7.38 -13.42 -10.41
C PHE A 23 -8.13 -12.59 -9.38
N PRO A 24 -9.30 -12.01 -9.72
CA PRO A 24 -10.14 -11.35 -8.73
C PRO A 24 -10.46 -12.32 -7.61
N GLN A 25 -9.67 -12.25 -6.54
CA GLN A 25 -9.68 -13.28 -5.52
C GLN A 25 -10.96 -13.10 -4.71
N PRO A 26 -11.85 -14.09 -4.67
CA PRO A 26 -13.00 -14.03 -3.78
C PRO A 26 -12.56 -14.08 -2.30
N ASP A 27 -11.35 -14.60 -2.03
CA ASP A 27 -10.94 -14.99 -0.67
C ASP A 27 -9.79 -14.16 -0.08
N ASN A 28 -9.07 -13.38 -0.88
CA ASN A 28 -7.95 -12.56 -0.38
C ASN A 28 -7.78 -11.21 -1.10
N PRO A 29 -8.83 -10.38 -1.19
CA PRO A 29 -8.61 -8.97 -1.47
C PRO A 29 -7.67 -8.39 -0.40
N LEU A 30 -6.72 -7.55 -0.79
CA LEU A 30 -6.07 -6.64 0.16
C LEU A 30 -7.15 -5.64 0.63
N TRP A 31 -7.95 -6.08 1.60
CA TRP A 31 -9.12 -5.38 2.07
C TRP A 31 -8.67 -4.15 2.84
N CYS A 32 -8.95 -2.97 2.29
CA CYS A 32 -8.63 -1.70 2.93
C CYS A 32 -9.59 -1.39 4.09
N GLY A 33 -10.88 -1.70 3.94
CA GLY A 33 -11.87 -1.60 5.02
C GLY A 33 -13.29 -1.29 4.54
N SER A 34 -14.12 -0.81 5.48
CA SER A 34 -15.43 -0.21 5.22
C SER A 34 -15.43 1.23 5.73
N TYR A 35 -16.09 2.13 5.00
CA TYR A 35 -15.94 3.58 5.15
C TYR A 35 -17.29 4.30 5.06
N PRO A 36 -17.45 5.43 5.80
CA PRO A 36 -18.69 6.19 5.80
C PRO A 36 -18.93 6.97 4.51
N SER A 37 -17.91 7.16 3.67
CA SER A 37 -18.01 7.90 2.40
C SER A 37 -17.14 7.32 1.29
N GLN A 38 -17.51 7.60 0.05
CA GLN A 38 -16.73 7.23 -1.14
C GLN A 38 -15.33 7.84 -1.09
N SER A 39 -15.23 9.10 -0.69
CA SER A 39 -13.96 9.83 -0.60
C SER A 39 -13.02 9.18 0.41
N SER A 40 -13.52 8.77 1.58
CA SER A 40 -12.70 8.06 2.57
C SER A 40 -12.26 6.67 2.09
N ALA A 41 -13.11 5.95 1.36
CA ALA A 41 -12.74 4.66 0.76
C ALA A 41 -11.65 4.83 -0.29
N LEU A 42 -11.79 5.83 -1.16
CA LEU A 42 -10.80 6.14 -2.20
C LEU A 42 -9.46 6.56 -1.60
N ALA A 43 -9.48 7.45 -0.60
CA ALA A 43 -8.27 7.90 0.09
C ALA A 43 -7.49 6.73 0.69
N ALA A 44 -8.19 5.79 1.35
CA ALA A 44 -7.54 4.64 1.97
C ALA A 44 -6.89 3.71 0.94
N VAL A 45 -7.55 3.45 -0.20
CA VAL A 45 -6.95 2.63 -1.28
C VAL A 45 -5.73 3.33 -1.87
N CYS A 46 -5.79 4.64 -2.10
CA CYS A 46 -4.64 5.40 -2.60
C CYS A 46 -3.45 5.36 -1.63
N THR A 47 -3.70 5.46 -0.32
CA THR A 47 -2.65 5.31 0.70
C THR A 47 -2.00 3.94 0.64
N LEU A 48 -2.80 2.87 0.57
CA LEU A 48 -2.26 1.51 0.49
C LEU A 48 -1.43 1.27 -0.78
N ILE A 49 -1.88 1.79 -1.93
CA ILE A 49 -1.10 1.74 -3.18
C ILE A 49 0.26 2.43 -3.01
N ALA A 50 0.29 3.60 -2.37
CA ALA A 50 1.53 4.33 -2.13
C ALA A 50 2.49 3.54 -1.22
N GLU A 51 1.98 2.95 -0.14
CA GLU A 51 2.77 2.10 0.76
C GLU A 51 3.37 0.88 0.04
N LEU A 52 2.57 0.19 -0.79
CA LEU A 52 3.03 -0.94 -1.59
C LEU A 52 4.08 -0.52 -2.63
N ALA A 53 3.93 0.67 -3.22
CA ALA A 53 4.90 1.22 -4.16
C ALA A 53 6.24 1.53 -3.47
N ASP A 54 6.20 2.12 -2.27
CA ASP A 54 7.38 2.42 -1.47
C ASP A 54 8.09 1.13 -0.99
N GLN A 55 7.33 0.12 -0.55
CA GLN A 55 7.88 -1.19 -0.19
C GLN A 55 8.59 -1.85 -1.38
N LYS A 56 7.98 -1.81 -2.57
CA LYS A 56 8.61 -2.34 -3.79
C LYS A 56 9.91 -1.61 -4.12
N ASN A 57 9.95 -0.29 -3.96
CA ASN A 57 11.17 0.50 -4.16
C ASN A 57 12.26 0.15 -3.13
N ALA A 58 11.88 -0.09 -1.87
CA ALA A 58 12.81 -0.51 -0.82
C ALA A 58 13.41 -1.90 -1.09
N ILE A 59 12.60 -2.85 -1.58
CA ILE A 59 13.06 -4.20 -1.94
C ILE A 59 13.96 -4.19 -3.19
N HIS A 60 13.73 -3.27 -4.13
CA HIS A 60 14.55 -3.12 -5.34
C HIS A 60 15.83 -2.27 -5.12
N HIS A 61 15.99 -1.63 -3.96
CA HIS A 61 17.22 -0.93 -3.54
C HIS A 61 17.81 -1.49 -2.23
N PRO A 62 18.29 -2.75 -2.18
CA PRO A 62 18.86 -3.26 -0.94
C PRO A 62 20.29 -2.77 -0.64
N ILE A 63 20.92 -1.93 -1.48
CA ILE A 63 22.28 -1.45 -1.20
C ILE A 63 22.46 -0.01 -1.65
N ALA A 64 22.37 0.94 -0.71
CA ALA A 64 23.27 2.10 -0.62
C ALA A 64 22.75 3.10 0.44
N ARG A 65 22.95 2.85 1.74
CA ARG A 65 23.17 3.93 2.71
C ARG A 65 24.22 3.53 3.75
N HIS A 66 25.47 3.77 3.34
CA HIS A 66 26.61 4.31 4.09
C HIS A 66 26.97 3.69 5.44
N ALA A 67 28.08 2.96 5.43
CA ALA A 67 29.05 2.99 6.51
C ALA A 67 29.43 4.45 6.82
N SER A 68 29.13 4.91 8.03
CA SER A 68 29.90 5.97 8.67
C SER A 68 30.56 5.37 9.90
N VAL A 69 31.82 4.99 9.72
CA VAL A 69 32.77 4.81 10.81
C VAL A 69 32.87 6.16 11.51
N ILE A 70 32.28 6.28 12.69
CA ILE A 70 32.53 7.41 13.57
C ILE A 70 33.77 7.04 14.39
N THR A 71 34.95 7.43 13.90
CA THR A 71 36.16 7.47 14.71
C THR A 71 36.03 8.64 15.67
N ALA A 72 35.97 8.37 16.97
CA ALA A 72 36.07 9.39 18.00
C ALA A 72 37.52 9.89 18.10
N PRO A 73 37.77 11.21 18.23
CA PRO A 73 39.07 11.68 18.71
C PRO A 73 39.11 11.61 20.24
N ILE A 74 40.15 10.95 20.73
CA ILE A 74 40.61 10.99 22.12
C ILE A 74 41.09 12.41 22.42
N ARG A 75 40.60 13.02 23.50
CA ARG A 75 41.30 14.11 24.17
C ARG A 75 41.06 14.06 25.67
#